data_AF-A0A022QQL5-F1
#
_entry.id   AF-A0A022QQL5-F1
#
_cell.length_a   1.000
_cell.length_b   1.000
_cell.length_c   1.000
_cell.angle_alpha   90.00
_cell.angle_beta   90.00
_cell.angle_gamma   90.00
#
_symmetry.space_group_name_H-M   'P 1'
#
loop_
_entity.id
_entity.type
_entity.pdbx_description
1 polymer ?
#
loop_
_entity_poly.entity_id
_entity_poly.type
_entity_poly.pdbx_seq_one_letter_code
_entity_poly.pdbx_strand_id
1 'polypeptide(L)' 'FLVDDIPIREFTNNERKRVPYPKNQAMGIHGSLWNADDWATQGGCVKINWSNARFVATFPSFEIDAC' A
#
# COMPACT_ATOMS: atom_id res chain seq x y z
N PHE A 1 -5.72 2.37 -8.76
CA PHE A 1 -5.72 1.31 -7.73
C PHE A 1 -6.92 0.43 -7.97
N LEU A 2 -6.70 -0.88 -8.07
CA LEU A 2 -7.75 -1.86 -8.34
C LEU A 2 -7.77 -2.95 -7.26
N VAL A 3 -8.94 -3.55 -7.05
CA VAL A 3 -9.15 -4.80 -6.32
C VAL A 3 -10.06 -5.64 -7.19
N ASP A 4 -9.64 -6.86 -7.56
CA ASP A 4 -10.39 -7.76 -8.45
C ASP A 4 -10.88 -7.06 -9.74
N ASP A 5 -9.98 -6.32 -10.41
CA ASP A 5 -10.24 -5.51 -11.60
C ASP A 5 -11.26 -4.35 -11.42
N ILE A 6 -11.71 -4.10 -10.20
CA ILE A 6 -12.62 -3.00 -9.88
C ILE A 6 -11.81 -1.78 -9.40
N PRO A 7 -11.98 -0.59 -10.01
CA PRO A 7 -11.27 0.60 -9.59
C PRO A 7 -11.78 1.11 -8.23
N ILE A 8 -10.89 1.16 -7.24
CA ILE A 8 -11.19 1.73 -5.91
C ILE A 8 -10.66 3.17 -5.75
N ARG A 9 -9.68 3.57 -6.59
CA ARG A 9 -9.13 4.94 -6.61
C ARG A 9 -8.44 5.22 -7.93
N GLU A 10 -8.71 6.41 -8.46
CA GLU A 10 -7.96 7.04 -9.55
C GLU A 10 -7.24 8.29 -9.03
N PHE A 11 -6.01 8.51 -9.47
CA PHE A 11 -5.27 9.75 -9.21
C PHE A 11 -4.75 10.31 -10.53
N THR A 12 -5.52 11.20 -11.13
CA THR A 12 -5.22 11.80 -12.44
C THR A 12 -4.06 12.79 -12.35
N ASN A 13 -3.20 12.82 -13.38
CA ASN A 13 -2.17 13.85 -13.51
C ASN A 13 -2.81 15.25 -13.64
N ASN A 14 -2.70 16.04 -12.57
CA ASN A 14 -3.18 17.41 -12.48
C ASN A 14 -2.02 18.41 -12.30
N GLU A 15 -0.85 18.15 -12.89
CA GLU A 15 0.30 19.06 -12.83
C GLU A 15 -0.05 20.48 -13.33
N ARG A 16 -0.97 20.59 -14.31
CA ARG A 16 -1.51 21.89 -14.77
C ARG A 16 -2.20 22.70 -13.66
N LYS A 17 -2.74 22.02 -12.65
CA LYS A 17 -3.33 22.62 -11.43
C LYS A 17 -2.33 22.68 -10.28
N ARG A 18 -1.03 22.51 -10.55
CA ARG A 18 0.08 22.52 -9.59
C ARG A 18 0.02 21.40 -8.55
N VAL A 19 -0.60 20.26 -8.90
CA VAL A 19 -0.60 19.06 -8.06
C VAL A 19 0.59 18.18 -8.47
N PRO A 20 1.50 17.80 -7.55
CA PRO A 20 2.62 16.91 -7.84
C PRO A 20 2.15 15.55 -8.39
N TYR A 21 2.92 14.98 -9.32
CA TYR A 21 2.62 13.68 -9.92
C TYR A 21 3.91 12.84 -10.12
N PRO A 22 3.91 11.53 -9.80
CA PRO A 22 5.08 10.67 -9.96
C PRO A 22 5.30 10.30 -11.43
N LYS A 23 5.98 11.19 -12.17
CA LYS A 23 6.24 11.01 -13.61
C LYS A 23 7.68 10.61 -13.95
N ASN A 24 8.65 11.21 -13.25
CA ASN A 24 10.06 11.20 -13.68
C ASN A 24 11.00 10.47 -12.73
N GLN A 25 10.51 9.94 -11.61
CA GLN A 25 11.29 9.14 -10.67
C GLN A 25 10.90 7.67 -10.84
N ALA A 26 11.85 6.84 -11.26
CA ALA A 26 11.67 5.39 -11.29
C ALA A 26 11.39 4.86 -9.88
N MET A 27 10.58 3.81 -9.78
CA MET A 27 10.11 3.25 -8.51
C MET A 27 10.43 1.76 -8.39
N GLY A 28 10.66 1.32 -7.17
CA GLY A 28 10.71 -0.11 -6.82
C GLY A 28 9.35 -0.61 -6.34
N ILE A 29 9.11 -1.91 -6.51
CA ILE A 29 7.96 -2.60 -5.91
C ILE A 29 8.39 -3.15 -4.55
N HIS A 30 7.59 -2.90 -3.51
CA HIS A 30 7.89 -3.31 -2.14
C HIS A 30 6.68 -3.97 -1.48
N GLY A 31 6.92 -5.02 -0.70
CA GLY A 31 5.93 -5.66 0.18
C GLY A 31 6.56 -5.94 1.54
N SER A 32 5.83 -5.70 2.61
CA SER A 32 6.30 -5.92 3.98
C SER A 32 5.15 -6.26 4.93
N LEU A 33 5.49 -6.99 5.99
CA LEU A 33 4.63 -7.20 7.16
C LEU A 33 5.37 -6.65 8.38
N TRP A 34 4.79 -5.67 9.06
CA TRP A 34 5.44 -4.97 10.17
C TRP A 34 4.44 -4.45 11.20
N ASN A 35 4.90 -4.14 12.41
CA ASN A 35 4.06 -3.58 13.48
C ASN A 35 3.99 -2.05 13.39
N ALA A 36 2.77 -1.51 13.32
CA ALA A 36 2.47 -0.09 13.18
C ALA A 36 1.50 0.40 14.26
N ASP A 37 1.69 -0.07 15.50
CA ASP A 37 0.83 0.18 16.67
C ASP A 37 0.46 1.64 16.91
N ASP A 38 1.32 2.57 16.52
CA ASP A 38 1.11 4.00 16.77
C ASP A 38 -0.07 4.57 15.95
N TRP A 39 -0.51 3.90 14.88
CA TRP A 39 -1.57 4.43 14.02
C TRP A 39 -2.48 3.39 13.34
N ALA A 40 -2.06 2.14 13.19
CA ALA A 40 -2.71 1.21 12.25
C ALA A 40 -4.16 0.84 12.58
N THR A 41 -4.48 0.55 13.85
CA THR A 41 -5.82 0.09 14.24
C THR A 41 -6.51 1.11 15.13
N GLN A 42 -7.68 1.60 14.69
CA GLN A 42 -8.44 2.67 15.36
C GLN A 42 -7.57 3.89 15.70
N GLY A 43 -6.72 4.33 14.77
CA GLY A 43 -5.81 5.46 14.98
C GLY A 43 -4.73 5.21 16.05
N GLY A 44 -4.43 3.94 16.34
CA GLY A 44 -3.42 3.54 17.33
C GLY A 44 -3.98 3.20 18.72
N CYS A 45 -5.30 3.27 18.91
CA CYS A 45 -5.95 2.92 20.18
C CYS A 45 -5.90 1.42 20.50
N VAL A 46 -5.89 0.57 19.47
CA VAL A 46 -5.81 -0.89 19.64
C VAL A 46 -4.40 -1.37 19.27
N LYS A 47 -3.71 -1.94 20.26
CA LYS A 47 -2.33 -2.45 20.10
C LYS A 47 -2.33 -3.91 19.71
N ILE A 48 -1.27 -4.32 19.03
CA ILE A 48 -1.05 -5.72 18.64
C ILE A 48 -1.03 -6.62 19.88
N ASN A 49 -1.76 -7.73 19.82
CA ASN A 49 -1.67 -8.78 20.82
C ASN A 49 -0.67 -9.84 20.37
N TRP A 50 0.55 -9.78 20.89
CA TRP A 50 1.64 -10.70 20.54
C TRP A 50 1.36 -12.16 20.91
N SER A 51 0.42 -12.44 21.82
CA SER A 51 0.01 -13.82 22.12
C SER A 51 -0.69 -14.49 20.93
N ASN A 52 -1.17 -13.73 19.94
CA ASN A 52 -1.75 -14.25 18.70
C ASN A 52 -0.71 -14.52 17.60
N ALA A 53 0.58 -14.34 17.88
CA ALA A 53 1.64 -14.66 16.93
C ALA A 53 1.62 -16.17 16.58
N ARG A 54 1.97 -16.57 15.36
CA ARG A 54 2.61 -15.80 14.28
C ARG A 54 1.61 -15.10 13.35
N PHE A 55 1.94 -13.88 12.94
CA PHE A 55 1.22 -13.15 11.89
C PHE A 55 1.78 -13.55 10.53
N VAL A 56 0.92 -14.02 9.62
CA VAL A 56 1.32 -14.55 8.31
C VAL A 56 0.58 -13.80 7.20
N ALA A 57 1.34 -13.28 6.24
CA ALA A 57 0.84 -12.75 4.98
C ALA A 57 1.38 -13.62 3.84
N THR A 58 0.52 -14.04 2.92
CA THR A 58 0.88 -14.91 1.79
C THR A 58 0.66 -14.17 0.48
N PHE A 59 1.65 -14.20 -0.40
CA PHE A 59 1.60 -13.56 -1.72
C PHE A 59 1.87 -14.64 -2.78
N PRO A 60 0.83 -15.18 -3.44
CA PRO A 60 0.96 -16.37 -4.27
C PRO A 60 1.58 -16.11 -5.66
N SER A 61 1.34 -14.94 -6.25
CA SER A 61 1.82 -14.60 -7.60
C SER A 61 2.11 -13.11 -7.72
N PHE A 62 3.11 -12.78 -8.54
CA PHE A 62 3.43 -11.42 -8.92
C PHE A 62 3.56 -11.35 -10.44
N GLU A 63 2.72 -10.52 -11.06
CA GLU A 63 2.87 -10.12 -12.46
C GLU A 63 3.40 -8.70 -12.48
N ILE A 64 4.48 -8.48 -13.24
CA ILE A 64 5.14 -7.18 -13.37
C ILE A 64 5.27 -6.90 -14.86
N ASP A 65 4.39 -6.04 -15.37
CA ASP A 65 4.48 -5.44 -16.69
C ASP A 65 4.77 -3.94 -16.49
N ALA A 66 6.02 -3.52 -16.77
CA ALA A 66 6.53 -2.18 -16.46
C ALA A 66 7.54 -1.70 -17.51
N CYS A 67 7.71 -0.37 -17.62
CA CYS A 67 8.64 0.31 -18.53
C CYS A 67 9.61 1.21 -17.74
#